data_AF-A0A1F6JLZ2-F1
#
_entry.id   AF-A0A1F6JLZ2-F1
#
_cell.length_a   1.000
_cell.length_b   1.000
_cell.length_c   1.000
_cell.angle_alpha   90.00
_cell.angle_beta   90.00
_cell.angle_gamma   90.00
#
_symmetry.space_group_name_H-M   'P 1'
#
loop_
_entity.id
_entity.type
_entity.pdbx_description
1 polymer ?
#
loop_
_entity_poly.entity_id
_entity_poly.type
_entity_poly.pdbx_seq_one_letter_code
_entity_poly.pdbx_strand_id
1 'polypeptide(L)'
;MKSDRIENSLKRIVKGIYFSRYKKSIPSGYNFKVYFQPVDLGRELLNEAKKKGALNAGRFGDIFSYMGFCVKEDEFVGIWWLSFYQTHGAIVMVDSSSRLFG
;
A
#
# COMPACT_ATOMS: atom_id res chain seq x y z
N MET A 1 1.95 -4.89 -20.91
CA MET A 1 2.50 -6.05 -20.17
C MET A 1 2.79 -5.65 -18.74
N LYS A 2 2.02 -6.15 -17.75
CA LYS A 2 2.44 -6.08 -16.35
C LYS A 2 3.55 -7.12 -16.18
N SER A 3 4.78 -6.69 -15.94
CA SER A 3 5.87 -7.62 -15.66
C SER A 3 5.82 -8.02 -14.19
N ASP A 4 5.77 -9.32 -13.89
CA ASP A 4 5.85 -9.86 -12.52
C ASP A 4 7.03 -9.27 -11.74
N ARG A 5 8.10 -8.90 -12.45
CA ARG A 5 9.27 -8.22 -11.90
C ARG A 5 8.93 -6.88 -11.26
N ILE A 6 8.08 -6.07 -11.90
CA ILE A 6 7.67 -4.76 -11.39
C ILE A 6 6.77 -4.95 -10.18
N GLU A 7 5.79 -5.85 -10.27
CA GLU A 7 4.89 -6.17 -9.16
C GLU A 7 5.66 -6.65 -7.92
N ASN A 8 6.63 -7.55 -8.09
CA ASN A 8 7.48 -8.03 -7.01
C ASN A 8 8.35 -6.94 -6.40
N SER A 9 8.86 -6.01 -7.23
CA SER A 9 9.64 -4.87 -6.74
C SER A 9 8.78 -3.92 -5.90
N LEU A 10 7.57 -3.62 -6.36
CA LEU A 10 6.59 -2.81 -5.65
C LEU A 10 6.21 -3.43 -4.29
N LYS A 11 5.96 -4.75 -4.24
CA LYS A 11 5.71 -5.48 -2.99
C LYS A 11 6.89 -5.38 -2.01
N ARG A 12 8.14 -5.48 -2.50
CA ARG A 12 9.34 -5.32 -1.66
C ARG A 12 9.47 -3.92 -1.07
N ILE A 13 9.18 -2.88 -1.86
CA ILE A 13 9.20 -1.49 -1.40
C ILE A 13 8.22 -1.31 -0.23
N VAL A 14 6.97 -1.77 -0.38
CA VAL A 14 5.96 -1.64 0.69
C VAL A 14 6.35 -2.40 1.95
N LYS A 15 6.92 -3.61 1.82
CA LYS A 15 7.47 -4.34 2.98
C LYS A 15 8.55 -3.53 3.71
N GLY A 16 9.44 -2.87 2.97
CA GLY A 16 10.46 -1.99 3.54
C GLY A 16 9.88 -0.76 4.24
N ILE A 17 8.87 -0.12 3.65
CA ILE A 17 8.18 1.04 4.26
C ILE A 17 7.50 0.62 5.57
N TYR A 18 6.79 -0.51 5.56
CA TYR A 18 6.15 -1.07 6.75
C TYR A 18 7.18 -1.33 7.86
N PHE A 19 8.27 -2.03 7.55
CA PHE A 19 9.32 -2.32 8.52
C PHE A 19 9.95 -1.04 9.07
N SER A 20 10.25 -0.07 8.21
CA SER A 20 10.85 1.21 8.63
C SER A 20 9.98 1.93 9.65
N ARG A 21 8.65 1.91 9.47
CA ARG A 21 7.69 2.63 10.31
C ARG A 21 7.32 1.87 11.59
N TYR A 22 7.07 0.57 11.50
CA TYR A 22 6.56 -0.24 12.61
C TYR A 22 7.63 -1.05 13.32
N LYS A 23 8.87 -1.06 12.80
CA LYS A 23 10.01 -1.86 13.30
C LYS A 23 9.69 -3.35 13.40
N LYS A 24 8.76 -3.83 12.57
CA LYS A 24 8.27 -5.21 12.52
C LYS A 24 8.06 -5.64 11.08
N SER A 25 8.20 -6.93 10.81
CA SER A 25 7.90 -7.51 9.49
C SER A 25 6.39 -7.61 9.28
N ILE A 26 5.93 -7.51 8.03
CA ILE A 26 4.54 -7.81 7.67
C ILE A 26 4.29 -9.30 7.95
N PRO A 27 3.20 -9.69 8.65
CA PRO A 27 2.90 -11.09 8.92
C PRO A 27 2.68 -11.90 7.62
N SER A 28 2.86 -13.22 7.70
CA SER A 28 2.78 -14.11 6.53
C SER A 28 1.38 -14.30 5.96
N GLY A 29 0.32 -14.05 6.74
CA GLY A 29 -1.08 -14.20 6.32
C GLY A 29 -1.62 -13.09 5.38
N TYR A 30 -0.77 -12.15 4.98
CA TYR A 30 -1.17 -10.97 4.21
C TYR A 30 -1.12 -11.22 2.70
N ASN A 31 -2.22 -10.91 2.03
CA ASN A 31 -2.34 -10.93 0.57
C ASN A 31 -2.03 -9.56 -0.01
N PHE A 32 -1.20 -9.53 -1.06
CA PHE A 32 -0.80 -8.32 -1.77
C PHE A 32 -1.41 -8.29 -3.16
N LYS A 33 -2.16 -7.24 -3.48
CA LYS A 33 -2.67 -6.98 -4.81
C LYS A 33 -2.15 -5.65 -5.33
N VAL A 34 -1.52 -5.68 -6.50
CA VAL A 34 -0.92 -4.50 -7.11
C VAL A 34 -1.78 -4.01 -8.27
N TYR A 35 -2.10 -2.73 -8.20
CA TYR A 35 -2.90 -2.02 -9.16
C TYR A 35 -2.05 -0.93 -9.78
N PHE A 36 -1.93 -0.95 -11.11
CA PHE A 36 -1.20 0.07 -11.86
C PHE A 36 -2.20 1.08 -12.38
N GLN A 37 -1.95 2.37 -12.17
CA GLN A 37 -2.85 3.45 -12.54
C GLN A 37 -4.32 3.27 -12.09
N PRO A 38 -4.62 2.84 -10.85
CA PRO A 38 -6.00 2.69 -10.39
C PRO A 38 -6.53 4.06 -9.97
N VAL A 39 -6.85 4.91 -10.95
CA VAL A 39 -7.24 6.29 -10.70
C VAL A 39 -8.42 6.33 -9.72
N ASP A 40 -9.43 5.49 -9.90
CA ASP A 40 -10.65 5.54 -9.08
C ASP A 40 -10.50 4.74 -7.78
N LEU A 41 -10.17 3.44 -7.85
CA LEU A 41 -10.02 2.58 -6.67
C LEU A 41 -8.96 3.11 -5.70
N GLY A 42 -7.82 3.55 -6.20
CA GLY A 42 -6.77 4.08 -5.32
C GLY A 42 -7.14 5.45 -4.75
N ARG A 43 -7.91 6.29 -5.44
CA ARG A 43 -8.42 7.56 -4.90
C ARG A 43 -9.50 7.33 -3.84
N GLU A 44 -10.43 6.41 -4.05
CA GLU A 44 -11.47 6.07 -3.07
C GLU A 44 -10.85 5.62 -1.75
N LEU A 45 -9.94 4.65 -1.84
CA LEU A 45 -9.20 4.12 -0.70
C LEU A 45 -8.36 5.20 0.00
N LEU A 46 -7.76 6.12 -0.76
CA LEU A 46 -7.03 7.27 -0.23
C LEU A 46 -7.94 8.29 0.48
N ASN A 47 -9.13 8.51 -0.05
CA ASN A 47 -10.10 9.42 0.55
C ASN A 47 -10.64 8.84 1.86
N GLU A 48 -10.89 7.53 1.92
CA GLU A 48 -11.19 6.85 3.18
C GLU A 48 -10.08 6.99 4.21
N ALA A 49 -8.83 6.81 3.78
CA ALA A 49 -7.64 6.96 4.60
C ALA A 49 -7.58 8.33 5.28
N LYS A 50 -7.80 9.38 4.49
CA LYS A 50 -7.83 10.78 4.95
C LYS A 50 -8.95 11.01 5.95
N LYS A 51 -10.17 10.53 5.66
CA LYS A 51 -11.34 10.67 6.55
C LYS A 51 -11.10 10.02 7.92
N LYS A 52 -10.41 8.88 7.96
CA LYS A 52 -10.14 8.12 9.18
C LYS A 52 -8.94 8.67 9.98
N GLY A 53 -8.25 9.71 9.51
CA GLY A 53 -7.06 10.28 10.17
C GLY A 53 -5.86 9.32 10.24
N ALA A 54 -5.93 8.17 9.57
CA ALA A 54 -4.95 7.09 9.66
C ALA A 54 -3.84 7.20 8.58
N LEU A 55 -3.67 8.39 8.00
CA LEU A 55 -2.85 8.62 6.82
C LEU A 55 -1.36 8.70 7.16
N ASN A 56 -0.60 7.73 6.70
CA ASN A 56 0.85 7.69 6.68
C ASN A 56 1.34 8.20 5.33
N ALA A 57 1.93 9.40 5.28
CA ALA A 57 2.57 9.94 4.07
C ALA A 57 4.07 10.14 4.30
N GLY A 58 4.85 10.07 3.22
CA GLY A 58 6.28 10.33 3.26
C GLY A 58 6.95 10.24 1.90
N ARG A 59 8.27 10.44 1.89
CA ARG A 59 9.13 10.34 0.70
C ARG A 59 10.34 9.49 1.00
N PHE A 60 10.80 8.72 0.02
CA PHE A 60 12.08 8.01 0.10
C PHE A 60 13.08 8.73 -0.81
N GLY A 61 13.79 9.71 -0.23
CA GLY A 61 14.63 10.64 -0.98
C GLY A 61 13.86 11.28 -2.14
N ASP A 62 14.50 11.27 -3.33
CA ASP A 62 13.91 11.74 -4.58
C ASP A 62 13.37 10.60 -5.47
N ILE A 63 13.35 9.37 -4.96
CA ILE A 63 12.99 8.19 -5.77
C ILE A 63 11.48 8.05 -5.90
N PHE A 64 10.75 8.11 -4.78
CA PHE A 64 9.30 8.02 -4.78
C PHE A 64 8.66 8.69 -3.57
N SER A 65 7.42 9.10 -3.76
CA SER A 65 6.53 9.51 -2.66
C SER A 65 5.56 8.38 -2.36
N TYR A 66 5.20 8.21 -1.09
CA TYR A 66 4.23 7.22 -0.67
C TYR A 66 3.14 7.83 0.21
N MET A 67 1.95 7.25 0.12
CA MET A 67 0.86 7.54 1.03
C MET A 67 0.03 6.29 1.30
N GLY A 68 -0.32 6.05 2.55
CA GLY A 68 -1.13 4.91 2.93
C GLY A 68 -1.80 5.04 4.28
N PHE A 69 -2.49 4.00 4.74
CA PHE A 69 -3.12 3.99 6.06
C PHE A 69 -3.20 2.60 6.65
N CYS A 70 -3.38 2.56 7.98
CA CYS A 70 -3.68 1.34 8.72
C CYS A 70 -5.10 1.48 9.29
N VAL A 71 -5.98 0.51 9.00
CA VAL A 71 -7.34 0.53 9.54
C VAL A 71 -7.37 0.06 10.99
N LYS A 72 -6.68 -1.05 11.32
CA LYS A 72 -6.43 -1.56 12.68
C LYS A 72 -5.19 -2.46 12.70
N GLU A 73 -4.54 -2.63 13.86
CA GLU A 73 -3.39 -3.53 14.02
C GLU A 73 -3.72 -5.00 13.72
N ASP A 74 -4.92 -5.48 14.09
CA ASP A 74 -5.34 -6.88 13.92
C ASP A 74 -6.23 -7.13 12.68
N GLU A 75 -6.60 -6.06 11.96
CA GLU A 75 -7.35 -6.10 10.69
C GLU A 75 -6.67 -5.17 9.69
N PHE A 76 -5.44 -5.50 9.31
CA PHE A 76 -4.65 -4.59 8.49
C PHE A 76 -5.10 -4.64 7.03
N VAL A 77 -5.74 -3.54 6.63
CA VAL A 77 -5.85 -3.15 5.23
C VAL A 77 -5.00 -1.93 5.02
N GLY A 78 -3.91 -2.15 4.29
CA GLY A 78 -2.93 -1.14 3.97
C GLY A 78 -2.97 -0.82 2.49
N ILE A 79 -3.45 0.37 2.12
CA ILE A 79 -3.29 0.88 0.77
C ILE A 79 -2.07 1.76 0.73
N TRP A 80 -1.14 1.50 -0.20
CA TRP A 80 0.04 2.32 -0.40
C TRP A 80 0.10 2.79 -1.84
N TRP A 81 -0.06 4.11 -2.01
CA TRP A 81 0.07 4.79 -3.28
C TRP A 81 1.53 5.21 -3.46
N LEU A 82 2.21 4.65 -4.46
CA LEU A 82 3.58 4.97 -4.83
C LEU A 82 3.58 5.78 -6.13
N SER A 83 4.27 6.93 -6.13
CA SER A 83 4.46 7.77 -7.31
C SER A 83 5.94 7.84 -7.68
N PHE A 84 6.28 7.44 -8.91
CA PHE A 84 7.63 7.45 -9.48
C PHE A 84 7.61 8.26 -10.78
N TYR A 85 8.26 9.43 -10.82
CA TYR A 85 8.46 10.22 -12.06
C TYR A 85 7.25 10.18 -13.03
N GLN A 86 6.03 10.49 -12.51
CA GLN A 86 4.73 10.49 -13.22
C GLN A 86 3.97 9.15 -13.36
N THR A 87 4.59 8.02 -13.03
CA THR A 87 3.89 6.72 -12.95
C THR A 87 3.36 6.45 -11.55
N HIS A 88 2.17 5.86 -11.48
CA HIS A 88 1.47 5.59 -10.23
C HIS A 88 1.18 4.09 -10.08
N GLY A 89 1.55 3.53 -8.93
CA GLY A 89 1.15 2.20 -8.51
C GLY A 89 0.45 2.28 -7.16
N ALA A 90 -0.72 1.66 -7.02
CA ALA A 90 -1.33 1.41 -5.72
C ALA A 90 -1.16 -0.05 -5.35
N ILE A 91 -0.80 -0.30 -4.10
CA ILE A 91 -0.64 -1.64 -3.55
C ILE A 91 -1.64 -1.76 -2.43
N VAL A 92 -2.56 -2.72 -2.56
CA VAL A 92 -3.52 -3.06 -1.51
C VAL A 92 -3.00 -4.30 -0.82
N MET A 93 -2.83 -4.19 0.49
CA MET A 93 -2.54 -5.31 1.38
C MET A 93 -3.80 -5.61 2.18
N VAL A 94 -4.17 -6.87 2.24
CA VAL A 94 -5.29 -7.35 3.07
C VAL A 94 -4.86 -8.55 3.90
N ASP A 95 -5.26 -8.58 5.16
CA ASP A 95 -5.15 -9.79 5.98
C ASP A 95 -6.13 -10.88 5.50
N SER A 96 -5.74 -12.13 5.71
CA SER A 96 -6.52 -13.36 5.52
C SER A 96 -7.93 -13.36 6.11
N SER A 97 -8.26 -12.42 7.02
CA SER A 97 -9.62 -12.28 7.54
C SER A 97 -10.65 -11.91 6.46
N SER A 98 -10.24 -11.52 5.25
CA SER A 98 -11.06 -11.42 4.01
C SER A 98 -12.33 -10.55 4.09
N ARG A 99 -12.61 -9.90 5.23
CA ARG A 99 -13.88 -9.21 5.51
C ARG A 99 -14.13 -7.93 4.70
N LEU A 100 -13.14 -7.43 3.97
CA LEU A 100 -13.25 -6.16 3.24
C LEU A 100 -13.59 -6.30 1.75
N PHE A 101 -13.66 -7.53 1.23
CA PHE A 101 -14.09 -7.80 -0.15
C PHE A 101 -15.20 -8.87 -0.23
N GLY A 102 -15.91 -9.11 0.89
CA GLY A 102 -17.10 -9.96 0.97
C GLY A 102 -18.37 -9.14 1.02
#